data_AF-A0A4R6KBM5-F1
#
_entry.id   AF-A0A4R6KBM5-F1
#
_cell.length_a   1.000
_cell.length_b   1.000
_cell.length_c   1.000
_cell.angle_alpha   90.00
_cell.angle_beta   90.00
_cell.angle_gamma   90.00
#
_symmetry.space_group_name_H-M   'P 1'
#
loop_
_entity.id
_entity.type
_entity.pdbx_description
1 polymer ?
#
loop_
_entity_poly.entity_id
_entity_poly.type
_entity_poly.pdbx_seq_one_letter_code
_entity_poly.pdbx_strand_id
1 'polypeptide(L)'
;MALTGVTGSRRGGRRREDSKLADHVDRLGEEHPPIPLGSVDYTMVRPKLIAERFGPVLSFMARVELEVERNVLELNVLLPDPPDVDRHFYADVWMPQETHHGLILDKLQGLAGIEASEPDLTDVSLKLKLLGALGRARGVQDVSRMLYYLTGLATERSAVLAYNKLHAGLVELGERAIAATVVAPIKRQEPGHFAYYQMAARGLWTQLGSWQRGLVRALRRRTFEPVGVYNNKQRAEFGDVMSALDMSSGDPADLRHYATQVGRVEHELLWSHRRGLRVPDYVFKALRRAAEAAADLKGDSRPAAKRSGS
;
A
#
# COMPACT_ATOMS: atom_id res chain seq x y z
N MET A 1 -36.80 38.64 -16.95
CA MET A 1 -35.37 38.32 -16.71
C MET A 1 -35.28 36.88 -16.22
N ALA A 2 -34.79 35.98 -17.08
CA ALA A 2 -34.66 34.56 -16.77
C ALA A 2 -33.35 34.30 -16.00
N LEU A 3 -33.44 33.68 -14.83
CA LEU A 3 -32.28 33.19 -14.06
C LEU A 3 -31.96 31.76 -14.50
N THR A 4 -31.17 31.64 -15.57
CA THR A 4 -30.50 30.40 -15.95
C THR A 4 -29.01 30.53 -15.65
N GLY A 5 -28.49 29.75 -14.70
CA GLY A 5 -27.05 29.53 -14.63
C GLY A 5 -26.46 29.19 -13.27
N VAL A 6 -26.66 27.97 -12.75
CA VAL A 6 -25.71 27.33 -11.79
C VAL A 6 -25.74 25.79 -11.91
N THR A 7 -25.78 25.22 -13.12
CA THR A 7 -25.72 23.74 -13.29
C THR A 7 -24.60 23.26 -14.21
N GLY A 8 -23.95 24.15 -14.98
CA GLY A 8 -22.90 23.79 -15.93
C GLY A 8 -21.51 23.51 -15.33
N SER A 9 -21.15 24.15 -14.20
CA SER A 9 -19.78 24.13 -13.67
C SER A 9 -19.38 22.77 -13.05
N ARG A 10 -20.28 22.14 -12.27
CA ARG A 10 -20.00 20.83 -11.64
C ARG A 10 -19.83 19.69 -12.64
N ARG A 11 -20.58 19.72 -13.76
CA ARG A 11 -20.54 18.67 -14.78
C ARG A 11 -19.25 18.78 -15.64
N GLY A 12 -18.78 20.00 -15.90
CA GLY A 12 -17.51 20.24 -16.59
C GLY A 12 -16.28 19.90 -15.75
N GLY A 13 -16.31 20.19 -14.44
CA GLY A 13 -15.23 19.82 -13.51
C GLY A 13 -15.03 18.31 -13.40
N ARG A 14 -16.12 17.57 -13.21
CA ARG A 14 -16.10 16.09 -13.11
C ARG A 14 -15.53 15.42 -14.37
N ARG A 15 -15.99 15.83 -15.56
CA ARG A 15 -15.49 15.26 -16.82
C ARG A 15 -14.00 15.49 -17.04
N ARG A 16 -13.45 16.60 -16.53
CA ARG A 16 -12.02 16.92 -16.62
C ARG A 16 -11.18 16.15 -15.59
N GLU A 17 -11.70 15.90 -14.40
CA GLU A 17 -11.03 15.06 -13.39
C GLU A 17 -11.01 13.59 -13.84
N ASP A 18 -12.13 13.08 -14.35
CA ASP A 18 -12.24 11.72 -14.88
C ASP A 18 -11.28 11.53 -16.08
N SER A 19 -11.17 12.53 -16.96
CA SER A 19 -10.20 12.52 -18.08
C SER A 19 -8.75 12.49 -17.59
N LYS A 20 -8.38 13.27 -16.58
CA LYS A 20 -7.01 13.27 -16.06
C LYS A 20 -6.62 11.95 -15.40
N LEU A 21 -7.56 11.30 -14.73
CA LEU A 21 -7.33 9.99 -14.12
C LEU A 21 -7.13 8.92 -15.19
N ALA A 22 -7.98 8.90 -16.22
CA ALA A 22 -7.83 8.01 -17.37
C ALA A 22 -6.48 8.24 -18.09
N ASP A 23 -6.15 9.49 -18.41
CA ASP A 23 -4.86 9.83 -19.05
C ASP A 23 -3.64 9.38 -18.22
N HIS A 24 -3.78 9.36 -16.89
CA HIS A 24 -2.72 8.87 -15.99
C HIS A 24 -2.60 7.36 -16.03
N VAL A 25 -3.73 6.63 -16.02
CA VAL A 25 -3.74 5.16 -16.10
C VAL A 25 -3.19 4.68 -17.43
N ASP A 26 -3.63 5.29 -18.54
CA ASP A 26 -3.16 4.94 -19.88
C ASP A 26 -1.63 5.14 -19.98
N ARG A 27 -1.15 6.31 -19.56
CA ARG A 27 0.28 6.61 -19.57
C ARG A 27 1.08 5.68 -18.67
N LEU A 28 0.56 5.34 -17.50
CA LEU A 28 1.22 4.40 -16.59
C LEU A 28 1.39 3.03 -17.26
N GLY A 29 0.36 2.52 -17.95
CA GLY A 29 0.44 1.26 -18.69
C GLY A 29 1.41 1.31 -19.86
N GLU A 30 1.44 2.42 -20.61
CA GLU A 30 2.30 2.60 -21.77
C GLU A 30 3.78 2.83 -21.41
N GLU A 31 4.06 3.71 -20.45
CA GLU A 31 5.43 4.09 -20.07
C GLU A 31 6.10 3.07 -19.15
N HIS A 32 5.30 2.31 -18.39
CA HIS A 32 5.78 1.36 -17.40
C HIS A 32 5.11 -0.01 -17.52
N PRO A 33 5.19 -0.71 -18.67
CA PRO A 33 4.58 -2.03 -18.81
C PRO A 33 5.14 -3.05 -17.81
N PRO A 34 4.47 -4.20 -17.61
CA PRO A 34 4.99 -5.27 -16.75
C PRO A 34 6.44 -5.62 -17.08
N ILE A 35 7.28 -5.75 -16.06
CA ILE A 35 8.71 -5.98 -16.23
C ILE A 35 8.92 -7.33 -16.94
N PRO A 36 9.55 -7.39 -18.12
CA PRO A 36 9.75 -8.66 -18.79
C PRO A 36 10.59 -9.61 -17.93
N LEU A 37 10.08 -10.79 -17.59
CA LEU A 37 10.78 -11.73 -16.69
C LEU A 37 12.18 -12.13 -17.20
N GLY A 38 12.37 -12.15 -18.52
CA GLY A 38 13.66 -12.43 -19.16
C GLY A 38 14.66 -11.26 -19.13
N SER A 39 14.24 -10.06 -18.75
CA SER A 39 15.11 -8.87 -18.64
C SER A 39 15.85 -8.78 -17.29
N VAL A 40 15.53 -9.66 -16.35
CA VAL A 40 16.02 -9.61 -14.98
C VAL A 40 17.32 -10.40 -14.83
N ASP A 41 18.37 -9.72 -14.34
CA ASP A 41 19.65 -10.32 -13.99
C ASP A 41 19.69 -10.61 -12.48
N TYR A 42 19.60 -11.90 -12.14
CA TYR A 42 19.62 -12.40 -10.76
C TYR A 42 21.03 -12.64 -10.22
N THR A 43 22.07 -12.16 -10.91
CA THR A 43 23.45 -12.29 -10.43
C THR A 43 23.60 -11.64 -9.05
N MET A 44 24.00 -12.45 -8.06
CA MET A 44 24.27 -12.01 -6.69
C MET A 44 25.72 -12.29 -6.34
N VAL A 45 26.41 -11.30 -5.79
CA VAL A 45 27.80 -11.44 -5.34
C VAL A 45 27.84 -12.12 -3.97
N ARG A 46 26.90 -11.76 -3.08
CA ARG A 46 26.84 -12.18 -1.68
C ARG A 46 25.42 -12.62 -1.29
N PRO A 47 24.89 -13.71 -1.87
CA PRO A 47 23.52 -14.18 -1.62
C PRO A 47 23.24 -14.44 -0.13
N LYS A 48 24.22 -14.97 0.62
CA LYS A 48 24.09 -15.19 2.07
C LYS A 48 23.90 -13.89 2.86
N LEU A 49 24.61 -12.83 2.48
CA LEU A 49 24.49 -11.52 3.15
C LEU A 49 23.16 -10.84 2.80
N ILE A 50 22.67 -11.03 1.57
CA ILE A 50 21.32 -10.61 1.18
C ILE A 50 20.28 -11.33 2.04
N ALA A 51 20.38 -12.66 2.18
CA ALA A 51 19.46 -13.44 3.00
C ALA A 51 19.49 -13.02 4.47
N GLU A 52 20.67 -12.75 5.03
CA GLU A 52 20.82 -12.28 6.41
C GLU A 52 20.22 -10.89 6.62
N ARG A 53 20.54 -9.92 5.75
CA ARG A 53 20.13 -8.52 5.93
C ARG A 53 18.70 -8.24 5.47
N PHE A 54 18.27 -8.86 4.37
CA PHE A 54 17.02 -8.56 3.68
C PHE A 54 16.09 -9.77 3.56
N GLY A 55 16.41 -10.92 4.18
CA GLY A 55 15.55 -12.11 4.18
C GLY A 55 14.10 -11.83 4.57
N PRO A 56 13.83 -11.19 5.73
CA PRO A 56 12.47 -10.84 6.14
C PRO A 56 11.77 -9.88 5.16
N VAL A 57 12.53 -8.97 4.54
CA VAL A 57 12.01 -8.01 3.55
C VAL A 57 11.58 -8.73 2.29
N LEU A 58 12.45 -9.55 1.71
CA LEU A 58 12.19 -10.27 0.47
C LEU A 58 11.05 -11.28 0.64
N SER A 59 11.03 -12.03 1.75
CA SER A 59 9.97 -12.99 2.03
C SER A 59 8.61 -12.31 2.22
N PHE A 60 8.57 -11.20 2.97
CA PHE A 60 7.33 -10.46 3.18
C PHE A 60 6.82 -9.79 1.90
N MET A 61 7.71 -9.10 1.17
CA MET A 61 7.33 -8.40 -0.06
C MET A 61 6.90 -9.37 -1.15
N ALA A 62 7.66 -10.46 -1.39
CA ALA A 62 7.29 -11.47 -2.37
C ALA A 62 5.88 -12.03 -2.09
N ARG A 63 5.57 -12.35 -0.82
CA ARG A 63 4.22 -12.79 -0.44
C ARG A 63 3.16 -11.74 -0.78
N VAL A 64 3.36 -10.49 -0.37
CA VAL A 64 2.39 -9.42 -0.59
C VAL A 64 2.13 -9.20 -2.09
N GLU A 65 3.17 -9.22 -2.92
CA GLU A 65 3.01 -9.07 -4.37
C GLU A 65 2.33 -10.29 -5.00
N LEU A 66 2.61 -11.51 -4.54
CA LEU A 66 1.93 -12.72 -5.01
C LEU A 66 0.44 -12.75 -4.65
N GLU A 67 0.05 -12.13 -3.53
CA GLU A 67 -1.35 -12.01 -3.10
C GLU A 67 -2.19 -11.05 -3.95
N VAL A 68 -1.61 -10.37 -4.95
CA VAL A 68 -2.32 -9.41 -5.79
C VAL A 68 -3.48 -10.04 -6.55
N GLU A 69 -3.35 -11.27 -7.02
CA GLU A 69 -4.47 -11.97 -7.67
C GLU A 69 -5.68 -12.10 -6.73
N ARG A 70 -5.43 -12.45 -5.46
CA ARG A 70 -6.47 -12.50 -4.43
C ARG A 70 -7.03 -11.11 -4.13
N ASN A 71 -6.19 -10.08 -4.10
CA ASN A 71 -6.64 -8.70 -3.92
C ASN A 71 -7.59 -8.29 -5.06
N VAL A 72 -7.32 -8.68 -6.31
CA VAL A 72 -8.24 -8.43 -7.44
C VAL A 72 -9.56 -9.20 -7.27
N LEU A 73 -9.54 -10.43 -6.78
CA LEU A 73 -10.76 -11.16 -6.43
C LEU A 73 -11.57 -10.42 -5.34
N GLU A 74 -10.91 -9.94 -4.29
CA GLU A 74 -11.53 -9.12 -3.25
C GLU A 74 -12.14 -7.84 -3.82
N LEU A 75 -11.47 -7.16 -4.75
CA LEU A 75 -11.97 -5.95 -5.41
C LEU A 75 -13.20 -6.22 -6.25
N ASN A 76 -13.19 -7.28 -7.06
CA ASN A 76 -14.34 -7.67 -7.88
C ASN A 76 -15.57 -8.02 -7.02
N VAL A 77 -15.35 -8.54 -5.81
CA VAL A 77 -16.42 -8.79 -4.84
C VAL A 77 -16.87 -7.51 -4.14
N LEU A 78 -15.92 -6.69 -3.67
CA LEU A 78 -16.18 -5.48 -2.89
C LEU A 78 -16.83 -4.39 -3.73
N LEU A 79 -16.46 -4.30 -5.01
CA LEU A 79 -16.88 -3.28 -5.95
C LEU A 79 -17.66 -3.91 -7.10
N PRO A 80 -18.96 -4.24 -6.92
CA PRO A 80 -19.78 -4.88 -7.95
C PRO A 80 -19.99 -4.06 -9.23
N ASP A 81 -19.82 -2.74 -9.17
CA ASP A 81 -19.96 -1.82 -10.30
C ASP A 81 -18.94 -0.67 -10.14
N PRO A 82 -17.64 -0.92 -10.39
CA PRO A 82 -16.62 0.11 -10.32
C PRO A 82 -16.64 0.98 -11.60
N PRO A 83 -16.20 2.24 -11.54
CA PRO A 83 -15.97 3.05 -12.73
C PRO A 83 -15.03 2.34 -13.73
N ASP A 84 -15.23 2.56 -15.03
CA ASP A 84 -14.41 1.94 -16.08
C ASP A 84 -12.90 2.18 -15.88
N VAL A 85 -12.52 3.39 -15.47
CA VAL A 85 -11.12 3.74 -15.20
C VAL A 85 -10.51 2.94 -14.05
N ASP A 86 -11.31 2.57 -13.04
CA ASP A 86 -10.82 1.74 -11.95
C ASP A 86 -10.60 0.32 -12.42
N ARG A 87 -11.57 -0.24 -13.16
CA ARG A 87 -11.44 -1.56 -13.76
C ARG A 87 -10.24 -1.64 -14.69
N HIS A 88 -10.05 -0.63 -15.52
CA HIS A 88 -8.89 -0.53 -16.40
C HIS A 88 -7.59 -0.51 -15.59
N PHE A 89 -7.52 0.33 -14.55
CA PHE A 89 -6.35 0.37 -13.68
C PHE A 89 -6.05 -0.97 -13.03
N TYR A 90 -6.99 -1.55 -12.27
CA TYR A 90 -6.65 -2.74 -11.47
C TYR A 90 -6.52 -4.01 -12.31
N ALA A 91 -7.25 -4.15 -13.43
CA ALA A 91 -7.24 -5.37 -14.24
C ALA A 91 -6.19 -5.34 -15.36
N ASP A 92 -6.02 -4.19 -16.02
CA ASP A 92 -5.23 -4.12 -17.25
C ASP A 92 -3.83 -3.52 -17.04
N VAL A 93 -3.62 -2.73 -15.97
CA VAL A 93 -2.35 -2.04 -15.70
C VAL A 93 -1.68 -2.60 -14.44
N TRP A 94 -2.32 -2.44 -13.28
CA TRP A 94 -1.76 -2.75 -11.97
C TRP A 94 -1.55 -4.26 -11.78
N MET A 95 -2.59 -5.09 -11.98
CA MET A 95 -2.46 -6.54 -11.77
C MET A 95 -1.31 -7.17 -12.58
N PRO A 96 -1.20 -6.95 -13.91
CA PRO A 96 -0.06 -7.49 -14.67
C PRO A 96 1.31 -7.02 -14.17
N GLN A 97 1.43 -5.75 -13.74
CA GLN A 97 2.66 -5.19 -13.18
C GLN A 97 3.03 -5.89 -11.87
N GLU A 98 2.09 -5.94 -10.92
CA GLU A 98 2.34 -6.54 -9.60
C GLU A 98 2.55 -8.06 -9.64
N THR A 99 1.83 -8.78 -10.52
CA THR A 99 2.10 -10.22 -10.72
C THR A 99 3.56 -10.42 -11.13
N HIS A 100 4.10 -9.56 -12.00
CA HIS A 100 5.51 -9.62 -12.39
C HIS A 100 6.43 -9.23 -11.23
N HIS A 101 6.06 -8.26 -10.38
CA HIS A 101 6.81 -7.94 -9.17
C HIS A 101 6.92 -9.17 -8.25
N GLY A 102 5.80 -9.85 -8.00
CA GLY A 102 5.73 -11.05 -7.17
C GLY A 102 6.58 -12.19 -7.72
N LEU A 103 6.44 -12.51 -9.01
CA LEU A 103 7.24 -13.55 -9.66
C LEU A 103 8.75 -13.24 -9.62
N ILE A 104 9.11 -11.97 -9.80
CA ILE A 104 10.52 -11.55 -9.78
C ILE A 104 11.10 -11.68 -8.38
N LEU A 105 10.39 -11.21 -7.35
CA LEU A 105 10.83 -11.28 -5.96
C LEU A 105 10.85 -12.72 -5.44
N ASP A 106 9.86 -13.53 -5.82
CA ASP A 106 9.79 -14.95 -5.46
C ASP A 106 10.99 -15.74 -6.03
N LYS A 107 11.34 -15.47 -7.27
CA LYS A 107 12.55 -16.06 -7.86
C LYS A 107 13.83 -15.57 -7.17
N LEU A 108 13.91 -14.27 -6.84
CA LEU A 108 15.06 -13.71 -6.14
C LEU A 108 15.25 -14.37 -4.75
N GLN A 109 14.18 -14.51 -3.97
CA GLN A 109 14.26 -15.12 -2.63
C GLN A 109 14.72 -16.58 -2.72
N GLY A 110 14.21 -17.36 -3.68
CA GLY A 110 14.58 -18.75 -3.87
C GLY A 110 16.07 -18.89 -4.24
N LEU A 111 16.57 -18.03 -5.14
CA LEU A 111 17.98 -18.00 -5.52
C LEU A 111 18.90 -17.53 -4.39
N ALA A 112 18.40 -16.70 -3.47
CA ALA A 112 19.14 -16.26 -2.29
C ALA A 112 19.11 -17.30 -1.14
N GLY A 113 18.35 -18.39 -1.29
CA GLY A 113 18.19 -19.42 -0.26
C GLY A 113 17.28 -19.00 0.91
N ILE A 114 16.38 -18.06 0.67
CA ILE A 114 15.40 -17.58 1.65
C ILE A 114 14.16 -18.47 1.58
N GLU A 115 13.62 -18.85 2.74
CA GLU A 115 12.37 -19.60 2.80
C GLU A 115 11.20 -18.74 2.33
N ALA A 116 10.44 -19.27 1.38
CA ALA A 116 9.28 -18.60 0.82
C ALA A 116 8.14 -18.55 1.85
N SER A 117 7.54 -17.38 2.01
CA SER A 117 6.27 -17.27 2.73
C SER A 117 5.13 -17.77 1.84
N GLU A 118 4.18 -18.51 2.41
CA GLU A 118 3.01 -19.00 1.68
C GLU A 118 2.02 -17.86 1.42
N PRO A 119 1.72 -17.53 0.15
CA PRO A 119 0.73 -16.52 -0.19
C PRO A 119 -0.69 -17.11 -0.14
N ASP A 120 -1.65 -16.29 0.29
CA ASP A 120 -3.08 -16.61 0.16
C ASP A 120 -3.65 -16.04 -1.14
N LEU A 121 -3.93 -16.95 -2.08
CA LEU A 121 -4.37 -16.62 -3.43
C LEU A 121 -5.89 -16.66 -3.61
N THR A 122 -6.66 -17.17 -2.64
CA THR A 122 -8.07 -17.53 -2.90
C THR A 122 -9.06 -17.10 -1.83
N ASP A 123 -8.64 -16.82 -0.60
CA ASP A 123 -9.60 -16.61 0.48
C ASP A 123 -10.21 -15.21 0.43
N VAL A 124 -11.49 -15.15 0.05
CA VAL A 124 -12.30 -13.93 0.16
C VAL A 124 -13.23 -14.03 1.37
N SER A 125 -12.97 -13.19 2.38
CA SER A 125 -13.71 -13.21 3.64
C SER A 125 -15.22 -12.97 3.47
N LEU A 126 -16.03 -13.61 4.33
CA LEU A 126 -17.49 -13.42 4.34
C LEU A 126 -17.88 -11.95 4.57
N LYS A 127 -17.06 -11.21 5.34
CA LYS A 127 -17.27 -9.77 5.59
C LYS A 127 -17.17 -8.96 4.30
N LEU A 128 -16.18 -9.24 3.45
CA LEU A 128 -16.04 -8.59 2.14
C LEU A 128 -17.19 -8.98 1.20
N LYS A 129 -17.59 -10.26 1.18
CA LYS A 129 -18.76 -10.72 0.41
C LYS A 129 -20.04 -9.99 0.81
N LEU A 130 -20.26 -9.80 2.12
CA LEU A 130 -21.40 -9.05 2.63
C LEU A 130 -21.32 -7.56 2.26
N LEU A 131 -20.14 -6.94 2.37
CA LEU A 131 -19.94 -5.55 1.95
C LEU A 131 -20.18 -5.37 0.45
N GLY A 132 -19.73 -6.31 -0.39
CA GLY A 132 -20.02 -6.33 -1.82
C GLY A 132 -21.51 -6.40 -2.13
N ALA A 133 -22.24 -7.27 -1.43
CA ALA A 133 -23.70 -7.36 -1.58
C ALA A 133 -24.41 -6.05 -1.22
N LEU A 134 -23.98 -5.38 -0.14
CA LEU A 134 -24.48 -4.05 0.26
C LEU A 134 -24.03 -2.94 -0.70
N GLY A 135 -22.86 -3.11 -1.33
CA GLY A 135 -22.27 -2.19 -2.30
C GLY A 135 -23.11 -1.99 -3.56
N ARG A 136 -24.10 -2.85 -3.84
CA ARG A 136 -25.08 -2.61 -4.92
C ARG A 136 -25.87 -1.31 -4.71
N ALA A 137 -25.96 -0.81 -3.49
CA ALA A 137 -26.45 0.54 -3.22
C ALA A 137 -25.33 1.57 -3.45
N ARG A 138 -25.52 2.48 -4.42
CA ARG A 138 -24.52 3.49 -4.84
C ARG A 138 -23.87 4.26 -3.68
N GLY A 139 -24.64 4.66 -2.67
CA GLY A 139 -24.10 5.38 -1.51
C GLY A 139 -23.16 4.54 -0.64
N VAL A 140 -23.38 3.23 -0.57
CA VAL A 140 -22.50 2.27 0.11
C VAL A 140 -21.29 1.96 -0.76
N GLN A 141 -21.49 1.78 -2.07
CA GLN A 141 -20.42 1.59 -3.05
C GLN A 141 -19.33 2.66 -2.94
N ASP A 142 -19.73 3.93 -2.90
CA ASP A 142 -18.79 5.05 -2.82
C ASP A 142 -18.00 5.05 -1.49
N VAL A 143 -18.57 4.53 -0.39
CA VAL A 143 -17.85 4.37 0.87
C VAL A 143 -16.83 3.23 0.77
N SER A 144 -17.23 2.07 0.23
CA SER A 144 -16.33 0.94 -0.01
C SER A 144 -15.17 1.33 -0.94
N ARG A 145 -15.48 2.02 -2.04
CA ARG A 145 -14.49 2.51 -3.01
C ARG A 145 -13.53 3.51 -2.39
N MET A 146 -14.03 4.43 -1.56
CA MET A 146 -13.15 5.35 -0.83
C MET A 146 -12.22 4.63 0.15
N LEU A 147 -12.71 3.60 0.86
CA LEU A 147 -11.86 2.80 1.75
C LEU A 147 -10.80 2.03 0.97
N TYR A 148 -11.17 1.46 -0.18
CA TYR A 148 -10.23 0.84 -1.12
C TYR A 148 -9.12 1.83 -1.52
N TYR A 149 -9.48 3.03 -2.00
CA TYR A 149 -8.48 4.01 -2.42
C TYR A 149 -7.56 4.45 -1.29
N LEU A 150 -8.07 4.59 -0.07
CA LEU A 150 -7.24 4.94 1.10
C LEU A 150 -6.30 3.80 1.49
N THR A 151 -6.74 2.54 1.37
CA THR A 151 -5.88 1.37 1.58
C THR A 151 -4.78 1.28 0.52
N GLY A 152 -5.12 1.45 -0.77
CA GLY A 152 -4.15 1.51 -1.85
C GLY A 152 -3.15 2.65 -1.64
N LEU A 153 -3.63 3.86 -1.35
CA LEU A 153 -2.77 5.02 -1.07
C LEU A 153 -1.71 4.77 0.02
N ALA A 154 -2.10 4.12 1.12
CA ALA A 154 -1.17 3.77 2.19
C ALA A 154 -0.21 2.66 1.76
N THR A 155 -0.71 1.66 1.04
CA THR A 155 0.04 0.51 0.52
C THR A 155 1.13 0.95 -0.45
N GLU A 156 0.76 1.65 -1.52
CA GLU A 156 1.73 2.13 -2.53
C GLU A 156 2.74 3.09 -1.92
N ARG A 157 2.31 3.91 -0.94
CA ARG A 157 3.26 4.79 -0.25
C ARG A 157 4.28 4.01 0.56
N SER A 158 3.85 2.95 1.24
CA SER A 158 4.74 2.04 1.96
C SER A 158 5.67 1.31 1.00
N ALA A 159 5.18 0.84 -0.15
CA ALA A 159 5.97 0.17 -1.19
C ALA A 159 7.05 1.11 -1.76
N VAL A 160 6.69 2.34 -2.16
CA VAL A 160 7.66 3.37 -2.59
C VAL A 160 8.78 3.55 -1.57
N LEU A 161 8.45 3.63 -0.27
CA LEU A 161 9.46 3.81 0.78
C LEU A 161 10.33 2.54 0.94
N ALA A 162 9.71 1.36 0.90
CA ALA A 162 10.40 0.08 1.02
C ALA A 162 11.38 -0.16 -0.13
N TYR A 163 10.93 -0.06 -1.37
CA TYR A 163 11.78 -0.25 -2.54
C TYR A 163 12.91 0.78 -2.62
N ASN A 164 12.70 2.01 -2.15
CA ASN A 164 13.79 2.99 -2.06
C ASN A 164 14.89 2.56 -1.07
N LYS A 165 14.49 2.07 0.11
CA LYS A 165 15.42 1.59 1.14
C LYS A 165 16.12 0.31 0.71
N LEU A 166 15.37 -0.66 0.18
CA LEU A 166 15.92 -1.92 -0.34
C LEU A 166 16.93 -1.66 -1.47
N HIS A 167 16.59 -0.80 -2.43
CA HIS A 167 17.51 -0.42 -3.51
C HIS A 167 18.80 0.19 -2.96
N ALA A 168 18.69 1.14 -2.04
CA ALA A 168 19.87 1.78 -1.43
C ALA A 168 20.75 0.76 -0.70
N GLY A 169 20.13 -0.14 0.07
CA GLY A 169 20.82 -1.21 0.78
C GLY A 169 21.53 -2.21 -0.15
N LEU A 170 20.91 -2.60 -1.27
CA LEU A 170 21.55 -3.46 -2.27
C LEU A 170 22.72 -2.77 -2.97
N VAL A 171 22.60 -1.48 -3.30
CA VAL A 171 23.69 -0.69 -3.87
C VAL A 171 24.86 -0.58 -2.89
N GLU A 172 24.58 -0.33 -1.60
CA GLU A 172 25.59 -0.31 -0.54
C GLU A 172 26.31 -1.67 -0.42
N LEU A 173 25.57 -2.78 -0.57
CA LEU A 173 26.13 -4.12 -0.65
C LEU A 173 26.81 -4.42 -2.00
N GLY A 174 26.91 -3.48 -2.94
CA GLY A 174 27.52 -3.73 -4.24
C GLY A 174 26.75 -4.73 -5.11
N GLU A 175 25.50 -5.06 -4.76
CA GLU A 175 24.62 -5.99 -5.48
C GLU A 175 23.97 -5.30 -6.68
N ARG A 176 24.78 -4.95 -7.67
CA ARG A 176 24.39 -4.05 -8.77
C ARG A 176 23.35 -4.65 -9.71
N ALA A 177 23.46 -5.93 -10.04
CA ALA A 177 22.55 -6.58 -10.99
C ALA A 177 21.12 -6.59 -10.47
N ILE A 178 20.89 -7.13 -9.27
CA ILE A 178 19.56 -7.15 -8.65
C ILE A 178 19.07 -5.75 -8.27
N ALA A 179 19.94 -4.82 -7.84
CA ALA A 179 19.52 -3.44 -7.60
C ALA A 179 19.00 -2.78 -8.88
N ALA A 180 19.69 -2.97 -10.02
CA ALA A 180 19.38 -2.31 -11.28
C ALA A 180 18.26 -2.98 -12.09
N THR A 181 18.11 -4.31 -11.99
CA THR A 181 17.21 -5.08 -12.85
C THR A 181 16.03 -5.72 -12.12
N VAL A 182 16.12 -5.92 -10.80
CA VAL A 182 14.98 -6.35 -9.96
C VAL A 182 14.32 -5.12 -9.32
N VAL A 183 15.06 -4.42 -8.46
CA VAL A 183 14.45 -3.44 -7.55
C VAL A 183 14.18 -2.10 -8.23
N ALA A 184 15.12 -1.60 -9.04
CA ALA A 184 14.96 -0.31 -9.70
C ALA A 184 13.77 -0.24 -10.67
N PRO A 185 13.47 -1.27 -11.50
CA PRO A 185 12.29 -1.26 -12.34
C PRO A 185 10.99 -1.26 -11.54
N ILE A 186 10.86 -2.11 -10.52
CA ILE A 186 9.67 -2.15 -9.65
C ILE A 186 9.45 -0.77 -9.01
N LYS A 187 10.51 -0.23 -8.38
CA LYS A 187 10.53 1.11 -7.78
C LYS A 187 10.06 2.23 -8.72
N ARG A 188 10.22 2.09 -10.05
CA ARG A 188 9.76 3.10 -11.02
C ARG A 188 8.24 3.05 -11.25
N GLN A 189 7.59 1.91 -11.02
CA GLN A 189 6.15 1.73 -11.23
C GLN A 189 5.33 2.24 -10.02
N GLU A 190 5.79 1.95 -8.79
CA GLU A 190 5.13 2.30 -7.52
C GLU A 190 4.62 3.76 -7.42
N PRO A 191 5.37 4.79 -7.84
CA PRO A 191 4.88 6.17 -7.77
C PRO A 191 3.67 6.42 -8.66
N GLY A 192 3.55 5.69 -9.77
CA GLY A 192 2.42 5.72 -10.69
C GLY A 192 1.16 5.15 -10.06
N HIS A 193 1.27 4.00 -9.37
CA HIS A 193 0.16 3.41 -8.62
C HIS A 193 -0.28 4.33 -7.48
N PHE A 194 0.68 4.86 -6.71
CA PHE A 194 0.40 5.82 -5.66
C PHE A 194 -0.34 7.07 -6.17
N ALA A 195 0.06 7.57 -7.35
CA ALA A 195 -0.58 8.71 -7.97
C ALA A 195 -2.02 8.41 -8.39
N TYR A 196 -2.30 7.23 -8.95
CA TYR A 196 -3.66 6.78 -9.25
C TYR A 196 -4.54 6.84 -8.00
N TYR A 197 -4.15 6.17 -6.91
CA TYR A 197 -4.95 6.14 -5.68
C TYR A 197 -5.14 7.53 -5.08
N GLN A 198 -4.12 8.38 -5.13
CA GLN A 198 -4.21 9.76 -4.66
C GLN A 198 -5.23 10.58 -5.46
N MET A 199 -5.18 10.48 -6.79
CA MET A 199 -6.10 11.20 -7.68
C MET A 199 -7.53 10.68 -7.52
N ALA A 200 -7.71 9.36 -7.51
CA ALA A 200 -9.00 8.71 -7.35
C ALA A 200 -9.64 9.04 -5.98
N ALA A 201 -8.87 8.97 -4.89
CA ALA A 201 -9.35 9.33 -3.55
C ALA A 201 -9.76 10.80 -3.45
N ARG A 202 -8.96 11.72 -4.02
CA ARG A 202 -9.29 13.16 -4.05
C ARG A 202 -10.54 13.43 -4.88
N GLY A 203 -10.65 12.83 -6.06
CA GLY A 203 -11.80 12.96 -6.95
C GLY A 203 -13.09 12.43 -6.32
N LEU A 204 -13.04 11.29 -5.64
CA LEU A 204 -14.20 10.73 -4.95
C LEU A 204 -14.60 11.53 -3.71
N TRP A 205 -13.63 11.98 -2.91
CA TRP A 205 -13.90 12.70 -1.66
C TRP A 205 -14.78 13.93 -1.86
N THR A 206 -14.59 14.68 -2.94
CA THR A 206 -15.38 15.87 -3.28
C THR A 206 -16.84 15.53 -3.60
N GLN A 207 -17.12 14.29 -4.03
CA GLN A 207 -18.43 13.78 -4.42
C GLN A 207 -19.19 13.16 -3.25
N LEU A 208 -18.48 12.69 -2.21
CA LEU A 208 -19.11 12.09 -1.04
C LEU A 208 -19.99 13.08 -0.26
N GLY A 209 -21.20 12.64 0.09
CA GLY A 209 -22.06 13.32 1.05
C GLY A 209 -21.49 13.32 2.47
N SER A 210 -21.99 14.21 3.33
CA SER A 210 -21.47 14.40 4.69
C SER A 210 -21.50 13.12 5.54
N TRP A 211 -22.58 12.33 5.42
CA TRP A 211 -22.69 11.06 6.15
C TRP A 211 -21.68 10.03 5.66
N GLN A 212 -21.41 9.96 4.35
CA GLN A 212 -20.40 9.08 3.76
C GLN A 212 -19.00 9.45 4.25
N ARG A 213 -18.65 10.75 4.25
CA ARG A 213 -17.37 11.24 4.79
C ARG A 213 -17.23 10.91 6.28
N GLY A 214 -18.30 11.04 7.05
CA GLY A 214 -18.34 10.66 8.46
C GLY A 214 -18.08 9.16 8.66
N LEU A 215 -18.76 8.33 7.86
CA LEU A 215 -18.63 6.88 7.90
C LEU A 215 -17.24 6.41 7.46
N VAL A 216 -16.70 6.94 6.36
CA VAL A 216 -15.33 6.65 5.88
C VAL A 216 -14.31 6.92 6.98
N ARG A 217 -14.36 8.08 7.64
CA ARG A 217 -13.44 8.40 8.75
C ARG A 217 -13.57 7.40 9.91
N ALA A 218 -14.81 7.04 10.26
CA ALA A 218 -15.07 6.12 11.36
C ALA A 218 -14.62 4.69 11.07
N LEU A 219 -14.85 4.21 9.85
CA LEU A 219 -14.43 2.89 9.39
C LEU A 219 -12.91 2.85 9.24
N ARG A 220 -12.31 3.81 8.52
CA ARG A 220 -10.85 3.87 8.32
C ARG A 220 -10.07 3.87 9.62
N ARG A 221 -10.53 4.62 10.63
CA ARG A 221 -9.92 4.61 11.97
C ARG A 221 -9.94 3.24 12.66
N ARG A 222 -10.94 2.41 12.37
CA ARG A 222 -11.11 1.07 12.97
C ARG A 222 -10.45 -0.04 12.16
N THR A 223 -10.30 0.15 10.86
CA THR A 223 -9.91 -0.92 9.92
C THR A 223 -8.52 -0.72 9.33
N PHE A 224 -7.81 0.36 9.68
CA PHE A 224 -6.44 0.56 9.22
C PHE A 224 -5.52 -0.53 9.78
N GLU A 225 -4.83 -1.20 8.88
CA GLU A 225 -3.71 -2.10 9.16
C GLU A 225 -2.56 -1.78 8.18
N PRO A 226 -1.30 -2.08 8.51
CA PRO A 226 -0.19 -1.99 7.56
C PRO A 226 -0.42 -2.90 6.35
N VAL A 227 0.26 -2.57 5.24
CA VAL A 227 0.19 -3.37 4.00
C VAL A 227 0.49 -4.84 4.28
N GLY A 228 -0.31 -5.74 3.70
CA GLY A 228 -0.10 -7.18 3.80
C GLY A 228 -0.33 -7.78 5.19
N VAL A 229 -0.89 -7.02 6.16
CA VAL A 229 -1.12 -7.50 7.53
C VAL A 229 -2.58 -7.86 7.75
N TYR A 230 -2.85 -9.15 7.89
CA TYR A 230 -4.19 -9.70 8.16
C TYR A 230 -4.26 -10.43 9.50
N ASN A 231 -3.12 -10.84 10.08
CA ASN A 231 -3.04 -11.54 11.36
C ASN A 231 -1.82 -11.08 12.19
N ASN A 232 -1.68 -11.64 13.40
CA ASN A 232 -0.60 -11.26 14.33
C ASN A 232 0.80 -11.68 13.85
N LYS A 233 0.92 -12.79 13.12
CA LYS A 233 2.19 -13.24 12.55
C LYS A 233 2.68 -12.23 11.51
N GLN A 234 1.83 -11.91 10.54
CA GLN A 234 2.13 -10.92 9.50
C GLN A 234 2.38 -9.52 10.06
N ARG A 235 1.73 -9.18 11.18
CA ARG A 235 1.98 -7.93 11.90
C ARG A 235 3.43 -7.86 12.41
N ALA A 236 3.94 -8.96 12.97
CA ALA A 236 5.33 -9.04 13.40
C ALA A 236 6.29 -9.06 12.21
N GLU A 237 5.98 -9.83 11.15
CA GLU A 237 6.78 -9.85 9.92
C GLU A 237 6.92 -8.44 9.30
N PHE A 238 5.84 -7.65 9.26
CA PHE A 238 5.92 -6.24 8.82
C PHE A 238 6.80 -5.38 9.74
N GLY A 239 6.80 -5.66 11.05
CA GLY A 239 7.72 -5.05 12.00
C GLY A 239 9.18 -5.37 11.70
N ASP A 240 9.48 -6.61 11.30
CA ASP A 240 10.81 -7.01 10.85
C ASP A 240 11.24 -6.29 9.58
N VAL A 241 10.32 -6.09 8.62
CA VAL A 241 10.59 -5.27 7.42
C VAL A 241 11.00 -3.84 7.81
N MET A 242 10.24 -3.21 8.71
CA MET A 242 10.56 -1.84 9.15
C MET A 242 11.93 -1.75 9.83
N SER A 243 12.30 -2.79 10.60
CA SER A 243 13.62 -2.86 11.23
C SER A 243 14.73 -3.09 10.21
N ALA A 244 14.57 -4.06 9.30
CA ALA A 244 15.59 -4.43 8.31
C ALA A 244 15.85 -3.34 7.26
N LEU A 245 14.87 -2.46 7.01
CA LEU A 245 14.99 -1.33 6.08
C LEU A 245 15.32 0.00 6.77
N ASP A 246 15.67 -0.02 8.06
CA ASP A 246 15.95 1.19 8.85
C ASP A 246 14.84 2.24 8.72
N MET A 247 13.58 1.78 8.77
CA MET A 247 12.39 2.63 8.83
C MET A 247 12.03 2.98 10.27
N SER A 248 12.46 2.15 11.23
CA SER A 248 12.39 2.43 12.65
C SER A 248 13.57 1.78 13.37
N SER A 249 14.31 2.59 14.12
CA SER A 249 15.37 2.12 15.04
C SER A 249 14.83 1.62 16.39
N GLY A 250 13.50 1.54 16.55
CA GLY A 250 12.83 1.40 17.83
C GLY A 250 12.60 2.74 18.55
N ASP A 251 13.15 3.85 18.07
CA ASP A 251 12.80 5.20 18.55
C ASP A 251 11.38 5.58 18.07
N PRO A 252 10.48 5.99 19.00
CA PRO A 252 9.18 6.56 18.64
C PRO A 252 9.23 7.71 17.63
N ALA A 253 10.31 8.49 17.58
CA ALA A 253 10.48 9.61 16.64
C ALA A 253 10.60 9.13 15.19
N ASP A 254 11.43 8.11 14.93
CA ASP A 254 11.61 7.52 13.59
C ASP A 254 10.30 6.90 13.10
N LEU A 255 9.62 6.17 13.98
CA LEU A 255 8.33 5.59 13.68
C LEU A 255 7.28 6.66 13.37
N ARG A 256 7.28 7.80 14.09
CA ARG A 256 6.40 8.93 13.77
C ARG A 256 6.74 9.54 12.40
N HIS A 257 8.02 9.59 12.05
CA HIS A 257 8.45 10.07 10.74
C HIS A 257 7.89 9.17 9.63
N TYR A 258 8.09 7.86 9.73
CA TYR A 258 7.55 6.90 8.76
C TYR A 258 6.01 6.96 8.70
N ALA A 259 5.33 6.97 9.85
CA ALA A 259 3.88 7.10 9.91
C ALA A 259 3.38 8.40 9.25
N THR A 260 4.13 9.50 9.38
CA THR A 260 3.82 10.75 8.71
C THR A 260 3.94 10.59 7.19
N GLN A 261 4.97 9.93 6.69
CA GLN A 261 5.14 9.73 5.25
C GLN A 261 4.03 8.87 4.64
N VAL A 262 3.57 7.83 5.34
CA VAL A 262 2.45 6.97 4.91
C VAL A 262 1.11 7.71 5.02
N GLY A 263 0.87 8.36 6.15
CA GLY A 263 -0.43 8.95 6.48
C GLY A 263 -0.66 10.38 5.98
N ARG A 264 0.33 11.07 5.38
CA ARG A 264 0.22 12.51 5.05
C ARG A 264 -0.95 12.83 4.14
N VAL A 265 -1.05 12.13 3.01
CA VAL A 265 -2.07 12.43 2.00
C VAL A 265 -3.46 12.06 2.50
N GLU A 266 -3.57 10.92 3.19
CA GLU A 266 -4.80 10.53 3.87
C GLU A 266 -5.20 11.57 4.94
N HIS A 267 -4.23 12.11 5.67
CA HIS A 267 -4.47 13.15 6.67
C HIS A 267 -5.03 14.43 6.05
N GLU A 268 -4.34 14.94 5.04
CA GLU A 268 -4.75 16.12 4.28
C GLU A 268 -6.16 15.92 3.71
N LEU A 269 -6.45 14.76 3.15
CA LEU A 269 -7.74 14.48 2.52
C LEU A 269 -8.88 14.42 3.53
N LEU A 270 -8.70 13.68 4.61
CA LEU A 270 -9.78 13.39 5.55
C LEU A 270 -9.95 14.48 6.64
N TRP A 271 -8.90 15.23 6.96
CA TRP A 271 -8.86 16.18 8.09
C TRP A 271 -8.23 17.54 7.79
N SER A 272 -8.13 17.99 6.53
CA SER A 272 -7.61 19.33 6.14
C SER A 272 -8.10 20.51 6.99
N HIS A 273 -9.27 20.43 7.63
CA HIS A 273 -9.80 21.47 8.52
C HIS A 273 -9.24 21.47 9.96
N ARG A 274 -8.51 20.46 10.41
CA ARG A 274 -7.97 20.38 11.79
C ARG A 274 -6.52 20.85 11.82
N ARG A 275 -6.27 22.03 12.39
CA ARG A 275 -4.91 22.48 12.74
C ARG A 275 -4.41 21.63 13.92
N GLY A 276 -3.31 20.90 13.75
CA GLY A 276 -2.51 20.42 14.91
C GLY A 276 -1.90 19.01 14.84
N LEU A 277 -2.49 18.06 14.10
CA LEU A 277 -1.90 16.72 13.93
C LEU A 277 -1.25 16.61 12.55
N ARG A 278 0.01 16.16 12.48
CA ARG A 278 0.70 15.94 11.18
C ARG A 278 0.45 14.55 10.59
N VAL A 279 -0.05 13.62 11.40
CA VAL A 279 -0.34 12.23 11.05
C VAL A 279 -1.60 11.77 11.79
N PRO A 280 -2.47 10.92 11.21
CA PRO A 280 -3.60 10.36 11.95
C PRO A 280 -3.14 9.35 13.00
N ASP A 281 -3.64 9.45 14.24
CA ASP A 281 -3.19 8.62 15.37
C ASP A 281 -3.31 7.12 15.14
N TYR A 282 -4.30 6.66 14.37
CA TYR A 282 -4.49 5.23 14.11
C TYR A 282 -3.40 4.66 13.21
N VAL A 283 -2.87 5.45 12.26
CA VAL A 283 -1.73 5.05 11.40
C VAL A 283 -0.51 4.81 12.27
N PHE A 284 -0.16 5.80 13.13
CA PHE A 284 0.96 5.65 14.04
C PHE A 284 0.79 4.47 15.00
N LYS A 285 -0.41 4.28 15.58
CA LYS A 285 -0.68 3.16 16.50
C LYS A 285 -0.56 1.80 15.82
N ALA A 286 -1.05 1.64 14.59
CA ALA A 286 -0.96 0.39 13.87
C ALA A 286 0.49 0.03 13.52
N LEU A 287 1.27 1.00 13.05
CA LEU A 287 2.70 0.84 12.78
C LEU A 287 3.49 0.55 14.07
N ARG A 288 3.14 1.21 15.18
CA ARG A 288 3.77 0.94 16.50
C ARG A 288 3.53 -0.49 16.97
N ARG A 289 2.30 -0.99 16.82
CA ARG A 289 1.96 -2.38 17.17
C ARG A 289 2.74 -3.39 16.34
N ALA A 290 3.04 -3.08 15.07
CA ALA A 290 3.88 -3.94 14.24
C ALA A 290 5.34 -3.97 14.74
N ALA A 291 5.90 -2.79 15.06
CA ALA A 291 7.24 -2.70 15.65
C ALA A 291 7.34 -3.42 17.01
N GLU A 292 6.34 -3.24 17.88
CA GLU A 292 6.25 -3.92 19.19
C GLU A 292 6.16 -5.45 19.01
N ALA A 293 5.31 -5.93 18.09
CA ALA A 293 5.12 -7.37 17.86
C ALA A 293 6.40 -8.07 17.35
N ALA A 294 7.20 -7.40 16.51
CA ALA A 294 8.48 -7.93 16.06
C ALA A 294 9.51 -8.04 17.19
N ALA A 295 9.55 -7.05 18.09
CA ALA A 295 10.46 -7.06 19.24
C ALA A 295 10.12 -8.19 20.23
N ASP A 296 8.83 -8.41 20.49
CA ASP A 296 8.37 -9.50 21.35
C ASP A 296 8.78 -10.88 20.81
N LEU A 297 8.69 -11.08 19.49
CA LEU A 297 9.06 -12.33 18.81
C LEU A 297 10.56 -12.63 18.90
N LYS A 298 11.41 -11.59 18.94
CA LYS A 298 12.87 -11.72 19.09
C LYS A 298 13.32 -11.92 20.55
N GLY A 299 12.40 -11.87 21.52
CA GLY A 299 12.73 -11.94 22.95
C GLY A 299 13.37 -10.65 23.50
N ASP A 300 13.31 -9.55 22.75
CA ASP A 300 13.95 -8.26 23.04
C ASP A 300 13.06 -7.37 23.96
N SER A 301 12.36 -7.99 24.91
CA SER A 301 11.64 -7.24 25.94
C SER A 301 12.64 -6.57 26.89
N ARG A 302 13.00 -5.31 26.60
CA ARG A 302 13.58 -4.41 27.62
C ARG A 302 12.65 -4.44 28.83
N PRO A 303 13.15 -4.72 30.06
CA PRO A 303 12.30 -4.67 31.24
C PRO A 303 11.72 -3.26 31.35
N ALA A 304 10.40 -3.18 31.49
CA ALA A 304 9.71 -1.94 31.78
C ALA A 304 10.45 -1.24 32.92
N ALA A 305 10.90 -0.01 32.68
CA ALA A 305 11.59 0.79 33.67
C ALA A 305 10.82 0.71 34.98
N LYS A 306 11.43 0.07 35.99
CA LYS A 306 10.90 0.07 37.36
C LYS A 306 10.61 1.53 37.68
N ARG A 307 9.35 1.82 38.02
CA ARG A 307 9.01 3.05 38.71
C ARG A 307 9.81 3.05 40.02
N SER A 308 10.92 3.74 40.02
CA SER A 308 11.67 4.11 41.21
C SER A 308 10.94 5.27 41.88
N GLY A 309 10.59 5.10 43.15
CA GLY A 309 10.29 6.22 44.04
C GLY A 309 8.96 6.10 44.76
N SER A 310 9.07 5.65 46.01
CA SER A 310 8.34 6.00 47.25
C SER A 310 7.05 6.82 47.16
#